data_AF-A0A941RZA1-F1
#
_entry.id   AF-A0A941RZA1-F1
#
_cell.length_a   1.000
_cell.length_b   1.000
_cell.length_c   1.000
_cell.angle_alpha   90.00
_cell.angle_beta   90.00
_cell.angle_gamma   90.00
#
_symmetry.space_group_name_H-M   'P 1'
#
loop_
_entity.id
_entity.type
_entity.pdbx_description
1 polymer ?
#
loop_
_entity_poly.entity_id
_entity_poly.type
_entity_poly.pdbx_seq_one_letter_code
_entity_poly.pdbx_strand_id
1 'polypeptide(L)'
;EARSRFVAAFKRCVIPVSGTLGFGKAEVTSGSISLAEVDSKTMQSKLVPGLYFAGEVLDLDGPIGGFNFQAAFSTGWLAGGCM
;
A
#
# COMPACT_ATOMS: atom_id res chain seq x y z
N GLU A 1 -2.54 -45.06 -6.02
CA GLU A 1 -2.18 -44.15 -7.14
C GLU A 1 -3.25 -43.10 -7.45
N ALA A 2 -4.50 -43.49 -7.77
CA ALA A 2 -5.59 -42.56 -8.11
C ALA A 2 -5.91 -41.52 -7.00
N ARG A 3 -5.98 -41.95 -5.74
CA ARG A 3 -6.16 -41.04 -4.58
C ARG A 3 -5.04 -39.99 -4.49
N SER A 4 -3.79 -40.40 -4.69
CA SER A 4 -2.64 -39.49 -4.61
C SER A 4 -2.66 -38.47 -5.75
N ARG A 5 -3.02 -38.91 -6.97
CA ARG A 5 -3.24 -38.01 -8.11
C ARG A 5 -4.37 -37.01 -7.86
N PHE A 6 -5.48 -37.45 -7.27
CA PHE A 6 -6.59 -36.58 -6.92
C PHE A 6 -6.20 -35.51 -5.89
N VAL A 7 -5.51 -35.92 -4.82
CA VAL A 7 -4.98 -34.98 -3.80
C VAL A 7 -4.00 -33.99 -4.42
N ALA A 8 -3.12 -34.46 -5.32
CA ALA A 8 -2.16 -33.60 -6.00
C ALA A 8 -2.86 -32.56 -6.90
N ALA A 9 -3.89 -32.96 -7.65
CA ALA A 9 -4.65 -32.06 -8.51
C ALA A 9 -5.32 -30.91 -7.72
N PHE A 10 -5.87 -31.18 -6.53
CA PHE A 10 -6.47 -30.15 -5.68
C PHE A 10 -5.45 -29.28 -4.94
N LYS A 11 -4.40 -29.90 -4.39
CA LYS A 11 -3.38 -29.16 -3.60
C LYS A 11 -2.37 -28.42 -4.46
N ARG A 12 -2.25 -28.77 -5.75
CA ARG A 12 -1.34 -28.14 -6.72
C ARG A 12 -2.11 -27.72 -7.97
N CYS A 13 -3.31 -27.20 -7.78
CA CYS A 13 -4.11 -26.65 -8.86
C CYS A 13 -3.42 -25.39 -9.39
N VAL A 14 -2.85 -25.47 -10.59
CA VAL A 14 -2.26 -24.31 -11.27
C VAL A 14 -3.39 -23.59 -12.01
N ILE A 15 -3.71 -22.39 -11.56
CA ILE A 15 -4.69 -21.52 -12.23
C ILE A 15 -3.88 -20.51 -13.06
N PRO A 16 -4.01 -20.49 -14.40
CA PRO A 16 -3.31 -19.51 -15.22
C PRO A 16 -3.90 -18.12 -14.97
N VAL A 17 -3.06 -17.20 -14.50
CA VAL A 17 -3.44 -15.80 -14.23
C VAL A 17 -3.07 -14.95 -15.43
N SER A 18 -4.04 -14.24 -16.00
CA SER A 18 -3.85 -13.39 -17.19
C SER A 18 -3.44 -11.95 -16.88
N GLY A 19 -3.58 -11.50 -15.64
CA GLY A 19 -3.24 -10.14 -15.20
C GLY A 19 -4.03 -9.69 -13.98
N THR A 20 -3.90 -8.42 -13.62
CA THR A 20 -4.70 -7.78 -12.57
C THR A 20 -5.90 -7.04 -13.18
N LEU A 21 -6.88 -6.70 -12.34
CA LEU A 21 -8.04 -5.90 -12.76
C LEU A 21 -7.74 -4.39 -12.87
N GLY A 22 -6.50 -3.99 -12.58
CA GLY A 22 -6.05 -2.60 -12.62
C GLY A 22 -6.69 -1.69 -11.56
N PHE A 23 -6.45 -0.38 -11.68
CA PHE A 23 -6.88 0.63 -10.70
C PHE A 23 -8.39 0.74 -10.52
N GLY A 24 -9.20 0.37 -11.53
CA GLY A 24 -10.66 0.37 -11.40
C GLY A 24 -11.19 -0.63 -10.36
N LYS A 25 -10.33 -1.54 -9.88
CA LYS A 25 -10.65 -2.52 -8.83
C LYS A 25 -9.60 -2.57 -7.72
N ALA A 26 -8.52 -1.81 -7.81
CA ALA A 26 -7.50 -1.78 -6.78
C ALA A 26 -8.04 -1.08 -5.52
N GLU A 27 -7.71 -1.62 -4.34
CA GLU A 27 -8.08 -1.02 -3.05
C GLU A 27 -7.05 0.02 -2.57
N VAL A 28 -5.81 -0.06 -3.08
CA VAL A 28 -4.70 0.82 -2.71
C VAL A 28 -3.76 1.02 -3.90
N THR A 29 -3.07 2.16 -3.91
CA THR A 29 -2.04 2.55 -4.87
C THR A 29 -0.64 2.38 -4.28
N SER A 30 0.32 1.91 -5.06
CA SER A 30 1.74 1.81 -4.69
C SER A 30 2.60 2.66 -5.63
N GLY A 31 3.69 3.27 -5.14
CA GLY A 31 4.64 4.01 -5.97
C GLY A 31 4.37 5.51 -6.14
N SER A 32 3.79 6.18 -5.14
CA SER A 32 3.46 7.62 -5.20
C SER A 32 4.64 8.52 -4.75
N ILE A 33 4.43 9.50 -3.87
CA ILE A 33 5.48 10.47 -3.46
C ILE A 33 6.56 9.77 -2.64
N SER A 34 7.82 9.90 -3.08
CA SER A 34 8.95 9.26 -2.42
C SER A 34 9.09 9.70 -0.95
N LEU A 35 9.16 8.73 -0.04
CA LEU A 35 9.41 8.99 1.38
C LEU A 35 10.78 9.64 1.64
N ALA A 36 11.73 9.54 0.70
CA ALA A 36 13.02 10.21 0.80
C ALA A 36 12.89 11.75 0.77
N GLU A 37 11.85 12.27 0.12
CA GLU A 37 11.59 13.70 -0.07
C GLU A 37 10.66 14.30 1.00
N VAL A 38 10.21 13.47 1.95
CA VAL A 38 9.32 13.87 3.05
C VAL A 38 10.05 13.71 4.38
N ASP A 39 9.93 14.69 5.28
CA ASP A 39 10.42 14.57 6.64
C ASP A 39 9.54 13.63 7.44
N SER A 40 10.11 12.56 8.00
CA SER A 40 9.34 11.51 8.68
C SER A 40 8.76 11.92 10.04
N LYS A 41 9.18 13.07 10.60
CA LYS A 41 8.72 13.58 11.89
C LYS A 41 7.68 14.68 11.74
N THR A 42 7.62 15.37 10.61
CA THR A 42 6.67 16.48 10.40
C THR A 42 5.72 16.24 9.23
N MET A 43 6.03 15.28 8.37
CA MET A 43 5.38 15.06 7.08
C MET A 43 5.52 16.22 6.07
N GLN A 44 6.41 17.18 6.35
CA GLN A 44 6.68 18.30 5.44
C GLN A 44 7.54 17.83 4.26
N SER A 45 7.31 18.42 3.10
CA SER A 45 8.22 18.31 1.95
C SER A 45 9.58 18.88 2.30
N LYS A 46 10.64 18.13 2.01
CA LYS A 46 12.03 18.61 2.10
C LYS A 46 12.39 19.56 0.96
N LEU A 47 11.57 19.62 -0.09
CA LEU A 47 11.80 20.43 -1.29
C LEU A 47 11.04 21.77 -1.23
N VAL A 48 9.83 21.76 -0.67
CA VAL A 48 8.94 22.94 -0.62
C VAL A 48 8.51 23.21 0.82
N PRO A 49 9.10 24.21 1.49
CA PRO A 49 8.68 24.59 2.84
C PRO A 49 7.21 24.99 2.88
N GLY A 50 6.49 24.54 3.92
CA GLY A 50 5.06 24.77 4.10
C GLY A 50 4.14 23.81 3.36
N LEU A 51 4.68 22.89 2.53
CA LEU A 51 3.91 21.82 1.89
C LEU A 51 4.03 20.53 2.71
N TYR A 52 2.91 19.85 2.95
CA TYR A 52 2.85 18.61 3.75
C TYR A 52 2.07 17.53 3.01
N PHE A 53 2.42 16.27 3.24
CA PHE A 53 1.79 15.11 2.61
C PHE A 53 1.38 14.08 3.66
N ALA A 54 0.20 13.47 3.50
CA ALA A 54 -0.29 12.45 4.41
C ALA A 54 -1.18 11.44 3.68
N GLY A 55 -1.25 10.22 4.22
CA GLY A 55 -2.05 9.14 3.67
C GLY A 55 -1.49 8.56 2.37
N GLU A 56 -2.39 7.96 1.58
CA GLU A 56 -2.07 7.13 0.41
C GLU A 56 -1.34 7.87 -0.72
N VAL A 57 -1.27 9.21 -0.67
CA VAL A 57 -0.45 9.98 -1.62
C VAL A 57 1.06 9.76 -1.39
N LEU A 58 1.45 9.29 -0.21
CA LEU A 58 2.82 8.88 0.08
C LEU A 58 3.08 7.50 -0.55
N ASP A 59 4.33 7.24 -0.93
CA ASP A 59 4.80 5.91 -1.32
C ASP A 59 4.87 4.97 -0.09
N LEU A 60 3.69 4.66 0.44
CA LEU A 60 3.48 3.89 1.66
C LEU A 60 2.16 3.11 1.53
N ASP A 61 2.27 1.83 1.18
CA ASP A 61 1.16 0.89 1.14
C ASP A 61 1.43 -0.34 2.02
N GLY A 62 0.36 -0.90 2.59
CA GLY A 62 0.40 -2.07 3.45
C GLY A 62 -0.60 -3.16 3.04
N PRO A 63 -0.46 -4.38 3.61
CA PRO A 63 -1.40 -5.46 3.33
C PRO A 63 -2.82 -5.12 3.78
N ILE A 64 -3.80 -5.83 3.21
CA ILE A 64 -5.21 -5.71 3.65
C ILE A 64 -5.31 -6.09 5.13
N GLY A 65 -6.13 -5.35 5.88
CA GLY A 65 -6.29 -5.54 7.33
C GLY A 65 -6.19 -4.26 8.15
N GLY A 66 -6.35 -3.09 7.53
CA GLY A 66 -6.41 -1.79 8.24
C GLY A 66 -5.09 -1.02 8.31
N PHE A 67 -4.00 -1.56 7.76
CA PHE A 67 -2.68 -0.90 7.77
C PHE A 67 -2.68 0.43 7.01
N ASN A 68 -3.33 0.50 5.85
CA ASN A 68 -3.44 1.74 5.07
C ASN A 68 -4.24 2.82 5.83
N PHE A 69 -5.31 2.44 6.54
CA PHE A 69 -6.02 3.38 7.42
C PHE A 69 -5.14 3.86 8.57
N GLN A 70 -4.41 2.94 9.22
CA GLN A 70 -3.48 3.31 10.29
C GLN A 70 -2.40 4.28 9.79
N ALA A 71 -1.84 4.04 8.61
CA ALA A 71 -0.88 4.92 7.97
C ALA A 71 -1.49 6.31 7.67
N ALA A 72 -2.70 6.35 7.11
CA ALA A 72 -3.42 7.59 6.83
C ALA A 72 -3.69 8.42 8.09
N PHE A 73 -4.15 7.79 9.17
CA PHE A 73 -4.42 8.50 10.42
C PHE A 73 -3.13 8.97 11.10
N SER A 74 -2.09 8.14 11.15
CA SER A 74 -0.83 8.48 11.82
C SER A 74 -0.11 9.63 11.12
N THR A 75 -0.02 9.58 9.79
CA THR A 75 0.62 10.63 8.98
C THR A 75 -0.22 11.91 8.97
N GLY A 76 -1.54 11.79 8.89
CA GLY A 76 -2.46 12.94 8.96
C GLY A 76 -2.36 13.69 10.29
N TRP A 77 -2.31 12.97 11.41
CA TRP A 77 -2.09 13.56 12.74
C TRP A 77 -0.76 14.31 12.81
N LEU A 78 0.32 13.72 12.29
CA LEU A 78 1.65 14.30 12.32
C LEU A 78 1.76 15.56 11.47
N ALA A 79 1.22 15.52 10.24
CA ALA A 79 1.17 16.67 9.34
C ALA A 79 0.38 17.83 9.96
N GLY A 80 -0.81 17.55 10.51
CA GLY A 80 -1.67 18.58 11.10
C GLY A 80 -1.14 19.18 12.40
N GLY A 81 -0.41 18.40 13.21
CA GLY A 81 0.21 18.90 14.45
C GLY A 81 1.50 19.71 14.23
N CYS A 82 2.07 19.68 13.02
CA CYS A 82 3.31 20.38 12.66
C CYS A 82 3.09 21.59 11.74
N MET A 83 1.83 21.91 11.42
CA MET A 83 1.40 23.18 10.80
C MET A 83 1.26 24.27 11.86
#